data_AF-A0A9X3WQU8-F1
#
_entry.id   AF-A0A9X3WQU8-F1
#
_cell.length_a   1.000
_cell.length_b   1.000
_cell.length_c   1.000
_cell.angle_alpha   90.00
_cell.angle_beta   90.00
_cell.angle_gamma   90.00
#
_symmetry.space_group_name_H-M   'P 1'
#
loop_
_entity.id
_entity.type
_entity.pdbx_description
1 polymer ?
#
loop_
_entity_poly.entity_id
_entity_poly.type
_entity_poly.pdbx_seq_one_letter_code
_entity_poly.pdbx_strand_id
1 'polypeptide(L)' 'MYDGRDMTELLMLEKNDWDSGELEYFHHSLSQVVPYLNAEGTTILREINKEIQNRGGLQNI' A
#
# COMPACT_ATOMS: atom_id res chain seq x y z
N MET A 1 11.06 10.20 -2.68
CA MET A 1 9.62 10.43 -2.68
C MET A 1 9.17 10.21 -4.11
N TYR A 2 8.13 9.41 -4.31
CA TYR A 2 7.57 9.20 -5.65
C TYR A 2 6.93 10.50 -6.15
N ASP A 3 7.15 10.83 -7.43
CA ASP A 3 6.76 12.10 -8.06
C ASP A 3 5.87 11.89 -9.30
N GLY A 4 5.39 10.65 -9.50
CA GLY A 4 4.45 10.32 -10.58
C GLY A 4 2.99 10.44 -10.15
N ARG A 5 2.07 10.13 -11.07
CA ARG A 5 0.62 10.16 -10.82
C ARG A 5 0.23 9.18 -9.72
N ASP A 6 -0.79 9.50 -8.93
CA ASP A 6 -1.20 8.58 -7.88
C ASP A 6 -1.90 7.33 -8.44
N MET A 7 -1.99 6.28 -7.63
CA MET A 7 -2.57 5.01 -8.06
C MET A 7 -4.03 5.14 -8.53
N THR A 8 -4.81 6.04 -7.92
CA THR A 8 -6.22 6.26 -8.28
C THR A 8 -6.32 6.85 -9.68
N GLU A 9 -5.50 7.86 -9.99
CA GLU A 9 -5.42 8.44 -11.33
C GLU A 9 -4.99 7.39 -12.36
N LEU A 10 -3.94 6.64 -12.03
CA LEU A 10 -3.37 5.64 -12.91
C LEU A 10 -4.32 4.46 -13.19
N LEU A 11 -5.16 4.08 -12.23
CA LEU A 11 -6.17 3.03 -12.42
C LEU A 11 -7.28 3.41 -13.42
N MET A 12 -7.43 4.70 -13.72
CA MET A 12 -8.36 5.18 -14.75
C MET A 12 -7.76 5.16 -16.17
N LEU A 13 -6.49 4.81 -16.31
CA LEU A 13 -5.75 4.79 -17.57
C LEU A 13 -5.38 3.35 -17.97
N GLU A 14 -5.14 3.14 -19.27
CA GLU A 14 -4.59 1.87 -19.73
C GLU A 14 -3.13 1.72 -19.25
N LYS A 15 -2.67 0.48 -19.01
CA LYS A 15 -1.29 0.24 -18.54
C LYS A 15 -0.21 0.71 -19.51
N ASN A 16 -0.53 0.80 -20.80
CA ASN A 16 0.40 1.27 -21.82
C ASN A 16 0.61 2.80 -21.75
N ASP A 17 -0.27 3.53 -21.06
CA ASP A 17 -0.17 4.97 -20.83
C ASP A 17 0.62 5.32 -19.56
N TRP A 18 1.09 4.30 -18.84
CA TRP A 18 1.91 4.46 -17.64
C TRP A 18 3.37 4.62 -18.06
N ASP A 19 4.06 5.56 -17.44
CA ASP A 19 5.50 5.68 -17.65
C ASP A 19 6.26 4.59 -16.88
N SER A 20 7.53 4.39 -17.23
CA SER A 20 8.35 3.33 -16.62
C SER A 20 8.59 3.52 -15.13
N GLY A 21 8.67 4.75 -14.64
CA GLY A 21 8.84 5.05 -13.23
C GLY A 21 7.59 4.73 -12.43
N GLU A 22 6.41 4.98 -12.98
CA GLU A 22 5.12 4.63 -12.37
C GLU A 22 4.95 3.10 -12.29
N LEU A 23 5.28 2.40 -13.38
CA LEU A 23 5.27 0.94 -13.42
C LEU A 23 6.23 0.34 -12.39
N GLU A 24 7.48 0.81 -12.33
CA GLU A 24 8.48 0.32 -11.38
C GLU A 24 8.07 0.57 -9.93
N TYR A 25 7.60 1.79 -9.62
CA TYR A 25 7.21 2.18 -8.28
C TYR A 25 6.04 1.34 -7.75
N PHE A 26 4.97 1.19 -8.53
CA PHE A 26 3.81 0.42 -8.09
C PHE A 26 4.02 -1.08 -8.17
N HIS A 27 4.84 -1.59 -9.11
CA HIS A 27 5.28 -2.97 -9.10
C HIS A 27 6.03 -3.30 -7.79
N HIS A 28 7.01 -2.48 -7.42
CA HIS A 28 7.77 -2.67 -6.19
C HIS A 28 6.86 -2.60 -4.96
N SER A 29 6.04 -1.56 -4.85
CA SER A 29 5.13 -1.34 -3.72
C SER A 29 4.14 -2.49 -3.55
N LEU A 30 3.52 -2.95 -4.65
CA LEU A 30 2.57 -4.06 -4.60
C LEU A 30 3.26 -5.39 -4.32
N SER A 31 4.44 -5.64 -4.88
CA SER A 31 5.19 -6.89 -4.65
C SER A 31 5.53 -7.11 -3.17
N GLN A 32 5.73 -6.03 -2.39
CA GLN A 32 5.97 -6.15 -0.94
C GLN A 32 4.71 -6.53 -0.15
N VAL A 33 3.51 -6.18 -0.63
CA VAL A 33 2.26 -6.41 0.11
C VAL A 33 1.48 -7.64 -0.36
N VAL A 34 1.66 -8.07 -1.61
CA VAL A 34 0.97 -9.24 -2.21
C VAL A 34 1.02 -10.49 -1.33
N PRO A 35 2.15 -10.87 -0.71
CA PRO A 35 2.20 -12.06 0.17
C PRO A 35 1.25 -11.98 1.37
N TYR A 36 0.87 -10.77 1.79
CA TYR A 36 0.02 -10.50 2.95
C TYR A 36 -1.44 -10.20 2.57
N LEU A 37 -1.85 -10.33 1.30
CA LEU A 37 -3.24 -10.15 0.87
C LEU A 37 -4.12 -11.39 1.21
N ASN A 38 -4.11 -11.79 2.48
CA ASN A 38 -4.81 -12.96 3.01
C ASN A 38 -5.19 -12.75 4.49
N ALA A 39 -5.78 -13.77 5.11
CA ALA A 39 -6.20 -13.70 6.53
C ALA A 39 -5.03 -13.48 7.51
N GLU A 40 -3.83 -13.97 7.19
CA GLU A 40 -2.63 -13.77 8.00
C GLU A 40 -2.21 -12.30 8.00
N GLY A 41 -2.17 -11.65 6.83
CA GLY A 41 -1.86 -10.22 6.75
C GLY A 41 -2.84 -9.34 7.51
N THR A 42 -4.13 -9.68 7.53
CA THR A 42 -5.11 -8.96 8.37
C THR A 42 -4.84 -9.13 9.87
N THR A 43 -4.30 -10.28 10.27
CA THR A 43 -3.92 -10.55 11.66
C THR A 43 -2.71 -9.73 12.05
N ILE A 44 -1.67 -9.70 11.20
CA ILE A 44 -0.47 -8.87 11.38
C ILE A 44 -0.87 -7.38 11.52
N LEU A 45 -1.71 -6.86 10.62
CA LEU A 45 -2.17 -5.46 10.69
C LEU A 45 -2.88 -5.13 12.00
N ARG A 46 -3.75 -6.04 12.47
CA ARG A 46 -4.46 -5.88 13.75
C ARG A 46 -3.50 -5.86 14.95
N GLU A 47 -2.46 -6.68 14.94
CA GLU A 47 -1.44 -6.70 15.99
C GLU A 47 -0.63 -5.41 16.01
N ILE A 48 -0.25 -4.90 14.83
CA ILE A 48 0.41 -3.59 14.69
C ILE A 48 -0.49 -2.48 15.25
N ASN A 49 -1.78 -2.45 14.88
CA ASN A 49 -2.71 -1.44 15.39
C ASN A 49 -2.84 -1.50 16.92
N LYS A 50 -2.93 -2.70 17.50
CA LYS A 50 -2.94 -2.86 18.96
C LYS A 50 -1.69 -2.29 19.60
N GLU A 51 -0.51 -2.53 19.02
CA GLU A 51 0.74 -2.00 19.54
C GLU A 51 0.82 -0.47 19.44
N ILE A 52 0.34 0.11 18.34
CA ILE A 52 0.27 1.56 18.20
C ILE A 52 -0.69 2.17 19.25
N GLN A 53 -1.84 1.53 19.51
CA GLN A 53 -2.75 1.93 20.58
C GLN A 53 -2.08 1.86 21.96
N ASN A 54 -1.34 0.78 22.24
CA ASN A 54 -0.61 0.61 23.50
C ASN A 54 0.43 1.72 23.73
N ARG A 55 1.07 2.22 22.67
CA ARG A 55 2.02 3.34 22.71
C ARG A 55 1.36 4.71 22.78
N GLY A 56 0.03 4.76 22.84
CA GLY A 56 -0.73 5.99 23.03
C GLY A 56 -1.11 6.72 21.74
N GLY A 57 -1.23 6.05 20.57
CA GLY A 57 -1.49 6.77 19.31
C GLY A 57 -2.17 6.07 18.14
N LEU A 58 -3.44 5.64 18.27
CA LEU A 58 -4.42 5.59 17.16
C LEU A 58 -5.70 6.29 17.64
N GLN A 59 -5.76 7.62 17.49
CA GLN A 59 -6.93 8.39 17.91
C GLN A 59 -8.06 8.25 16.87
N ASN A 60 -8.99 7.33 17.19
CA ASN A 60 -10.22 6.92 16.49
C ASN A 60 -10.03 6.12 15.19
N ILE A 61 -9.95 4.78 15.32
CA ILE A 61 -10.46 3.82 14.31
C ILE A 61 -11.69 3.14 14.92
#